data_AF-A0A0G2HU09-F1
#
_entry.id   AF-A0A0G2HU09-F1
#
_cell.length_a   1.000
_cell.length_b   1.000
_cell.length_c   1.000
_cell.angle_alpha   90.00
_cell.angle_beta   90.00
_cell.angle_gamma   90.00
#
_symmetry.space_group_name_H-M   'P 1'
#
loop_
_entity.id
_entity.type
_entity.pdbx_description
1 polymer ?
#
loop_
_entity_poly.entity_id
_entity_poly.type
_entity_poly.pdbx_seq_one_letter_code
_entity_poly.pdbx_strand_id
1 'polypeptide(L)'
;MVIERDGTYILYYSVSSTGSQDSVIGYATSTTMEAGTWTDHGSTGVESTSGASYNAIDPTMILVDGTYRLSFGSYWDDIQLVTFNAEATAADGEPSQTIYKPSGDHDVEASFPFQYGDYFYMFWSEGQANDYDVSRPAEGGEYRVRACRSTDVGGPYTDGTGTSCLQGGGNDVLASHGDVYGPGGQGVLDDPTYGPILYYRYVNTTIGYAVADYQWGWNTVRLRLVLGMIYGVVALGLQYSTPADGTVTWTGPTIGTGNASSNEAKEPPSPSPAPSSPEGPSSATHTRPSRPGPELPSQADSRRSAASQNFSHFMDNLQSRVLVASQALNDLTGYSAIEAIKASNAALEADLARAQADLRRARQHYKAVNARRASTQREVTALLARKDTWAPPDLERFTTMYRQDHELEAAVSEASTALTEAEADEARLSQALNSGILRRYHEEQIWSDRIRRQSTWGTWGLMGVNILLFLVLQFVAEPWKRNRLMKGIAAEEKAALDAVRRELEEVRGAMTRREDDAAAAAAAATAAVVEDVGVEAAPVASLPDVKGPEVPAPPALSWRDFLSDPSLWRPALEDLYSERTIDLRMRDVSLIALEGAITGAVAVAGVAALLARQR
;
A
#
# COMPACT_ATOMS: atom_id res chain seq x y z
N MET A 1 6.56 -3.37 -35.90
CA MET A 1 5.22 -3.87 -35.48
C MET A 1 4.60 -4.75 -36.57
N VAL A 2 3.71 -5.71 -36.23
CA VAL A 2 2.87 -6.42 -37.21
C VAL A 2 1.39 -6.18 -36.89
N ILE A 3 0.58 -5.88 -37.91
CA ILE A 3 -0.89 -5.90 -37.83
C ILE A 3 -1.46 -6.91 -38.81
N GLU A 4 -2.72 -7.32 -38.60
CA GLU A 4 -3.51 -8.09 -39.56
C GLU A 4 -4.62 -7.19 -40.12
N ARG A 5 -4.85 -7.27 -41.43
CA ARG A 5 -5.85 -6.48 -42.17
C ARG A 5 -6.34 -7.30 -43.37
N ASP A 6 -7.64 -7.59 -43.43
CA ASP A 6 -8.31 -8.30 -44.53
C ASP A 6 -7.65 -9.64 -44.95
N GLY A 7 -7.13 -10.40 -43.99
CA GLY A 7 -6.40 -11.67 -44.20
C GLY A 7 -4.94 -11.50 -44.62
N THR A 8 -4.40 -10.28 -44.52
CA THR A 8 -3.00 -9.95 -44.85
C THR A 8 -2.30 -9.35 -43.63
N TYR A 9 -1.13 -9.88 -43.30
CA TYR A 9 -0.25 -9.34 -42.28
C TYR A 9 0.64 -8.25 -42.87
N ILE A 10 0.72 -7.10 -42.18
CA ILE A 10 1.57 -5.97 -42.55
C ILE A 10 2.63 -5.79 -41.45
N LEU A 11 3.89 -5.97 -41.80
CA LEU A 11 5.06 -5.76 -40.95
C LEU A 11 5.67 -4.38 -41.25
N TYR A 12 5.65 -3.49 -40.27
CA TYR A 12 6.40 -2.24 -40.28
C TYR A 12 7.77 -2.45 -39.63
N TYR A 13 8.82 -1.98 -40.30
CA TYR A 13 10.22 -2.12 -39.88
C TYR A 13 10.99 -0.82 -40.09
N SER A 14 12.10 -0.66 -39.39
CA SER A 14 12.97 0.52 -39.47
C SER A 14 14.26 0.18 -40.21
N VAL A 15 14.71 1.10 -41.06
CA VAL A 15 16.06 1.11 -41.65
C VAL A 15 16.75 2.35 -41.13
N SER A 16 17.89 2.19 -40.45
CA SER A 16 18.61 3.27 -39.78
C SER A 16 20.07 2.88 -39.53
N SER A 17 20.87 3.80 -38.98
CA SER A 17 22.23 3.57 -38.49
C SER A 17 22.41 4.18 -37.11
N THR A 18 23.18 3.52 -36.23
CA THR A 18 23.30 3.88 -34.81
C THR A 18 23.73 5.34 -34.61
N GLY A 19 22.92 6.10 -33.88
CA GLY A 19 23.16 7.52 -33.59
C GLY A 19 22.81 8.48 -34.73
N SER A 20 22.12 8.02 -35.77
CA SER A 20 21.68 8.84 -36.90
C SER A 20 20.17 9.08 -36.91
N GLN A 21 19.75 10.23 -37.44
CA GLN A 21 18.36 10.52 -37.83
C GLN A 21 18.06 10.13 -39.27
N ASP A 22 19.06 9.72 -40.06
CA ASP A 22 18.89 9.27 -41.44
C ASP A 22 18.25 7.86 -41.42
N SER A 23 16.92 7.86 -41.46
CA SER A 23 16.08 6.71 -41.10
C SER A 23 14.77 6.70 -41.91
N VAL A 24 14.27 5.50 -42.19
CA VAL A 24 12.99 5.29 -42.87
C VAL A 24 12.22 4.13 -42.24
N ILE A 25 10.90 4.32 -42.13
CA ILE A 25 9.95 3.25 -41.78
C ILE A 25 9.41 2.66 -43.09
N GLY A 26 9.77 1.40 -43.34
CA GLY A 26 9.26 0.62 -44.46
C GLY A 26 8.17 -0.38 -44.03
N TYR A 27 7.51 -1.01 -45.02
CA TYR A 27 6.56 -2.08 -44.75
C TYR A 27 6.66 -3.25 -45.74
N ALA A 28 6.37 -4.45 -45.21
CA ALA A 28 6.29 -5.69 -45.97
C ALA A 28 4.99 -6.43 -45.66
N THR A 29 4.46 -7.20 -46.62
CA THR A 29 3.20 -7.94 -46.46
C THR A 29 3.37 -9.45 -46.63
N SER A 30 2.65 -10.25 -45.84
CA SER A 30 2.52 -11.70 -46.00
C SER A 30 1.09 -12.15 -45.70
N THR A 31 0.62 -13.24 -46.30
CA THR A 31 -0.66 -13.89 -45.97
C THR A 31 -0.54 -15.01 -44.93
N THR A 32 0.69 -15.32 -44.47
CA THR A 32 0.96 -16.46 -43.58
C THR A 32 1.93 -16.16 -42.44
N MET A 33 2.58 -15.00 -42.43
CA MET A 33 3.73 -14.63 -41.58
C MET A 33 5.01 -15.47 -41.75
N GLU A 34 4.95 -16.59 -42.49
CA GLU A 34 6.06 -17.55 -42.63
C GLU A 34 7.32 -16.94 -43.26
N ALA A 35 8.49 -17.46 -42.86
CA ALA A 35 9.76 -17.00 -43.38
C ALA A 35 9.84 -17.14 -44.92
N GLY A 36 10.27 -16.08 -45.60
CA GLY A 36 10.36 -16.04 -47.07
C GLY A 36 9.04 -15.77 -47.81
N THR A 37 7.92 -15.57 -47.11
CA THR A 37 6.62 -15.20 -47.72
C THR A 37 6.35 -13.70 -47.76
N TRP A 38 7.26 -12.90 -47.19
CA TRP A 38 7.14 -11.45 -47.08
C TRP A 38 7.53 -10.75 -48.38
N THR A 39 6.62 -9.95 -48.93
CA THR A 39 6.87 -9.03 -50.05
C THR A 39 7.13 -7.64 -49.48
N ASP A 40 8.32 -7.08 -49.75
CA ASP A 40 8.69 -5.70 -49.44
C ASP A 40 8.03 -4.71 -50.41
N HIS A 41 7.53 -3.58 -49.89
CA HIS A 41 6.94 -2.47 -50.65
C HIS A 41 7.70 -1.15 -50.48
N GLY A 42 8.77 -1.12 -49.69
CA GLY A 42 9.59 0.06 -49.43
C GLY A 42 8.99 1.00 -48.38
N SER A 43 9.26 2.30 -48.54
CA SER A 43 8.92 3.35 -47.57
C SER A 43 7.42 3.54 -47.39
N THR A 44 7.00 3.80 -46.15
CA THR A 44 5.66 4.29 -45.80
C THR A 44 5.51 5.82 -45.96
N GLY A 45 6.58 6.52 -46.36
CA GLY A 45 6.65 7.98 -46.35
C GLY A 45 6.96 8.59 -44.98
N VAL A 46 7.12 7.78 -43.93
CA VAL A 46 7.66 8.24 -42.64
C VAL A 46 9.19 8.11 -42.67
N GLU A 47 9.83 9.25 -42.89
CA GLU A 47 11.27 9.38 -43.13
C GLU A 47 11.83 10.55 -42.31
N SER A 48 13.09 10.43 -41.90
CA SER A 48 13.86 11.51 -41.30
C SER A 48 15.26 11.54 -41.90
N THR A 49 15.90 12.71 -41.84
CA THR A 49 17.26 12.93 -42.36
C THR A 49 18.12 13.62 -41.29
N SER A 50 19.44 13.62 -41.45
CA SER A 50 20.35 14.32 -40.55
C SER A 50 19.99 15.81 -40.42
N GLY A 51 19.63 16.25 -39.21
CA GLY A 51 19.15 17.61 -38.93
C GLY A 51 17.62 17.77 -38.91
N ALA A 52 16.86 16.68 -39.06
CA ALA A 52 15.44 16.65 -38.71
C ALA A 52 15.23 16.91 -37.21
N SER A 53 13.97 17.05 -36.76
CA SER A 53 13.68 17.20 -35.33
C SER A 53 13.39 15.87 -34.62
N TYR A 54 13.19 14.77 -35.35
CA TYR A 54 12.90 13.43 -34.82
C TYR A 54 13.68 12.35 -35.58
N ASN A 55 13.60 11.10 -35.10
CA ASN A 55 14.13 9.91 -35.77
C ASN A 55 13.00 8.95 -36.19
N ALA A 56 12.92 8.61 -37.47
CA ALA A 56 11.89 7.74 -38.05
C ALA A 56 12.18 6.24 -37.81
N ILE A 57 12.17 5.84 -36.53
CA ILE A 57 12.28 4.43 -36.12
C ILE A 57 11.19 4.04 -35.09
N ASP A 58 11.17 2.76 -34.70
CA ASP A 58 10.22 2.18 -33.73
C ASP A 58 8.72 2.32 -34.08
N PRO A 59 8.28 1.86 -35.27
CA PRO A 59 6.87 1.92 -35.69
C PRO A 59 5.95 1.01 -34.85
N THR A 60 4.93 1.62 -34.24
CA THR A 60 3.74 0.94 -33.70
C THR A 60 2.47 1.55 -34.29
N MET A 61 1.59 0.69 -34.84
CA MET A 61 0.33 1.09 -35.48
C MET A 61 -0.86 0.84 -34.55
N ILE A 62 -1.78 1.81 -34.47
CA ILE A 62 -3.10 1.67 -33.82
C ILE A 62 -4.21 2.08 -34.80
N LEU A 63 -5.33 1.37 -34.78
CA LEU A 63 -6.54 1.70 -35.52
C LEU A 63 -7.57 2.31 -34.56
N VAL A 64 -8.00 3.55 -34.82
CA VAL A 64 -8.97 4.28 -33.99
C VAL A 64 -10.08 4.81 -34.88
N ASP A 65 -11.32 4.40 -34.64
CA ASP A 65 -12.51 4.84 -35.38
C ASP A 65 -12.37 4.76 -36.92
N GLY A 66 -11.71 3.69 -37.41
CA GLY A 66 -11.44 3.48 -38.84
C GLY A 66 -10.23 4.24 -39.40
N THR A 67 -9.55 5.04 -38.58
CA THR A 67 -8.35 5.81 -38.93
C THR A 67 -7.10 5.14 -38.38
N TYR A 68 -6.13 4.84 -39.24
CA TYR A 68 -4.83 4.33 -38.82
C TYR A 68 -3.94 5.47 -38.31
N ARG A 69 -3.26 5.25 -37.19
CA ARG A 69 -2.26 6.17 -36.61
C ARG A 69 -0.98 5.39 -36.32
N LEU A 70 0.14 5.83 -36.87
CA LEU A 70 1.46 5.29 -36.56
C LEU A 70 2.14 6.17 -35.51
N SER A 71 2.50 5.55 -34.38
CA SER A 71 3.39 6.12 -33.38
C SER A 71 4.81 5.65 -33.68
N PHE A 72 5.78 6.55 -33.59
CA PHE A 72 7.19 6.29 -33.89
C PHE A 72 8.08 7.29 -33.15
N GLY A 73 9.38 7.05 -33.09
CA GLY A 73 10.34 7.99 -32.50
C GLY A 73 11.35 7.34 -31.57
N SER A 74 12.56 7.89 -31.59
CA SER A 74 13.67 7.56 -30.69
C SER A 74 14.62 8.75 -30.66
N TYR A 75 14.75 9.39 -29.50
CA TYR A 75 15.51 10.61 -29.26
C TYR A 75 15.05 11.87 -30.03
N TRP A 76 15.72 13.00 -29.77
CA TRP A 76 15.42 14.35 -30.27
C TRP A 76 14.05 14.88 -29.80
N ASP A 77 13.09 15.11 -30.69
CA ASP A 77 11.69 15.43 -30.34
C ASP A 77 10.91 14.17 -29.89
N ASP A 78 11.59 13.11 -29.45
CA ASP A 78 11.02 11.91 -28.85
C ASP A 78 9.90 11.27 -29.70
N ILE A 79 8.68 11.13 -29.16
CA ILE A 79 7.61 10.33 -29.78
C ILE A 79 6.67 11.18 -30.62
N GLN A 80 6.57 10.81 -31.89
CA GLN A 80 5.71 11.38 -32.91
C GLN A 80 4.54 10.44 -33.23
N LEU A 81 3.40 11.02 -33.60
CA LEU A 81 2.22 10.31 -34.09
C LEU A 81 1.79 10.90 -35.43
N VAL A 82 1.58 10.07 -36.44
CA VAL A 82 1.14 10.49 -37.78
C VAL A 82 -0.07 9.66 -38.24
N THR A 83 -0.97 10.28 -38.99
CA THR A 83 -2.12 9.58 -39.62
C THR A 83 -1.66 8.79 -40.82
N PHE A 84 -2.27 7.62 -41.06
CA PHE A 84 -2.04 6.78 -42.23
C PHE A 84 -3.30 6.66 -43.08
N ASN A 85 -3.12 6.34 -44.36
CA ASN A 85 -4.21 6.04 -45.29
C ASN A 85 -5.07 4.83 -44.84
N ALA A 86 -6.23 4.66 -45.47
CA ALA A 86 -7.18 3.57 -45.15
C ALA A 86 -6.61 2.16 -45.42
N GLU A 87 -5.56 2.06 -46.23
CA GLU A 87 -4.83 0.82 -46.50
C GLU A 87 -3.77 0.49 -45.43
N ALA A 88 -3.46 1.44 -44.52
CA ALA A 88 -2.39 1.37 -43.54
C ALA A 88 -0.98 1.22 -44.15
N THR A 89 -0.77 1.67 -45.39
CA THR A 89 0.50 1.52 -46.13
C THR A 89 1.35 2.78 -46.22
N ALA A 90 0.75 3.96 -46.08
CA ALA A 90 1.46 5.23 -46.21
C ALA A 90 0.92 6.31 -45.26
N ALA A 91 1.80 7.23 -44.86
CA ALA A 91 1.44 8.42 -44.11
C ALA A 91 0.50 9.34 -44.93
N ASP A 92 -0.52 9.88 -44.26
CA ASP A 92 -1.53 10.80 -44.80
C ASP A 92 -1.69 12.00 -43.84
N GLY A 93 -0.61 12.75 -43.68
CA GLY A 93 -0.53 13.93 -42.80
C GLY A 93 0.88 14.18 -42.27
N GLU A 94 1.05 15.30 -41.57
CA GLU A 94 2.29 15.63 -40.87
C GLU A 94 2.34 14.95 -39.49
N PRO A 95 3.51 14.50 -39.02
CA PRO A 95 3.67 13.99 -37.66
C PRO A 95 3.43 15.08 -36.60
N SER A 96 2.88 14.68 -35.45
CA SER A 96 2.70 15.51 -34.27
C SER A 96 3.30 14.85 -33.03
N GLN A 97 4.07 15.61 -32.25
CA GLN A 97 4.71 15.14 -31.03
C GLN A 97 3.65 14.82 -29.95
N THR A 98 3.80 13.67 -29.27
CA THR A 98 2.85 13.19 -28.24
C THR A 98 3.47 12.99 -26.87
N ILE A 99 4.76 12.63 -26.81
CA ILE A 99 5.59 12.54 -25.59
C ILE A 99 6.86 13.35 -25.85
N TYR A 100 7.30 14.11 -24.85
CA TYR A 100 8.56 14.86 -24.86
C TYR A 100 9.15 14.99 -23.46
N LYS A 101 10.43 14.63 -23.36
CA LYS A 101 11.30 14.80 -22.20
C LYS A 101 12.11 16.09 -22.39
N PRO A 102 11.75 17.22 -21.76
CA PRO A 102 12.34 18.53 -22.07
C PRO A 102 13.75 18.76 -21.51
N SER A 103 14.40 17.74 -20.94
CA SER A 103 15.70 17.86 -20.28
C SER A 103 16.49 16.55 -20.26
N GLY A 104 17.82 16.68 -20.23
CA GLY A 104 18.73 15.54 -20.39
C GLY A 104 18.98 15.24 -21.87
N ASP A 105 19.25 13.98 -22.18
CA ASP A 105 19.69 13.56 -23.51
C ASP A 105 18.54 13.19 -24.46
N HIS A 106 17.29 13.46 -24.09
CA HIS A 106 16.08 13.03 -24.83
C HIS A 106 16.05 11.52 -25.05
N ASP A 107 16.39 10.74 -24.02
CA ASP A 107 16.48 9.29 -24.03
C ASP A 107 15.11 8.59 -23.95
N VAL A 108 14.21 8.89 -24.90
CA VAL A 108 12.85 8.33 -25.03
C VAL A 108 12.63 7.70 -26.40
N GLU A 109 12.12 6.47 -26.43
CA GLU A 109 11.92 5.68 -27.65
C GLU A 109 10.86 4.56 -27.49
N ALA A 110 10.75 3.66 -28.47
CA ALA A 110 9.94 2.45 -28.43
C ALA A 110 8.47 2.69 -28.00
N SER A 111 7.79 3.63 -28.64
CA SER A 111 6.41 3.97 -28.31
C SER A 111 5.40 2.86 -28.63
N PHE A 112 4.39 2.71 -27.78
CA PHE A 112 3.30 1.76 -27.97
C PHE A 112 1.96 2.35 -27.49
N PRO A 113 1.13 2.93 -28.39
CA PRO A 113 -0.24 3.33 -28.07
C PRO A 113 -1.16 2.11 -27.90
N PHE A 114 -1.97 2.13 -26.85
CA PHE A 114 -2.91 1.05 -26.51
C PHE A 114 -4.24 1.64 -26.02
N GLN A 115 -5.35 1.27 -26.66
CA GLN A 115 -6.69 1.68 -26.23
C GLN A 115 -7.25 0.68 -25.22
N TYR A 116 -7.77 1.16 -24.09
CA TYR A 116 -8.43 0.30 -23.10
C TYR A 116 -9.55 1.05 -22.37
N GLY A 117 -10.79 0.63 -22.62
CA GLY A 117 -11.98 1.40 -22.23
C GLY A 117 -12.01 2.77 -22.93
N ASP A 118 -12.40 3.81 -22.18
CA ASP A 118 -12.55 5.19 -22.68
C ASP A 118 -11.23 5.98 -22.77
N TYR A 119 -10.06 5.31 -22.66
CA TYR A 119 -8.75 5.94 -22.63
C TYR A 119 -7.75 5.29 -23.59
N PHE A 120 -6.90 6.14 -24.17
CA PHE A 120 -5.65 5.75 -24.83
C PHE A 120 -4.50 5.86 -23.83
N TYR A 121 -3.66 4.83 -23.80
CA TYR A 121 -2.45 4.77 -23.00
C TYR A 121 -1.26 4.78 -23.95
N MET A 122 -0.38 5.78 -23.83
CA MET A 122 0.90 5.78 -24.52
C MET A 122 1.94 5.22 -23.57
N PHE A 123 2.47 4.05 -23.91
CA PHE A 123 3.66 3.48 -23.29
C PHE A 123 4.90 3.88 -24.10
N TRP A 124 6.02 4.10 -23.44
CA TRP A 124 7.32 4.29 -24.09
C TRP A 124 8.43 3.72 -23.21
N SER A 125 9.61 3.49 -23.79
CA SER A 125 10.81 3.22 -23.01
C SER A 125 11.64 4.50 -22.84
N GLU A 126 12.20 4.70 -21.66
CA GLU A 126 13.05 5.84 -21.32
C GLU A 126 14.31 5.38 -20.59
N GLY A 127 15.47 5.97 -20.87
CA GLY A 127 16.75 5.64 -20.24
C GLY A 127 17.81 5.13 -21.24
N GLN A 128 19.04 4.93 -20.77
CA GLN A 128 20.07 4.31 -21.60
C GLN A 128 19.72 2.84 -21.89
N ALA A 129 19.52 2.50 -23.16
CA ALA A 129 19.39 1.13 -23.65
C ALA A 129 20.75 0.55 -24.11
N ASN A 130 20.88 -0.78 -24.03
CA ASN A 130 22.05 -1.55 -24.50
C ASN A 130 23.39 -1.17 -23.83
N ASP A 131 24.49 -1.79 -24.30
CA ASP A 131 25.89 -1.57 -23.89
C ASP A 131 26.20 -1.67 -22.38
N TYR A 132 25.32 -2.31 -21.60
CA TYR A 132 25.47 -2.51 -20.15
C TYR A 132 26.65 -3.41 -19.74
N ASP A 133 27.24 -4.16 -20.67
CA ASP A 133 28.49 -4.90 -20.47
C ASP A 133 29.74 -4.00 -20.63
N VAL A 134 29.59 -2.83 -21.27
CA VAL A 134 30.64 -1.82 -21.44
C VAL A 134 30.51 -0.69 -20.41
N SER A 135 29.33 -0.08 -20.29
CA SER A 135 29.06 1.05 -19.40
C SER A 135 27.61 1.07 -18.96
N ARG A 136 27.38 0.92 -17.66
CA ARG A 136 26.05 1.04 -17.04
C ARG A 136 25.80 2.48 -16.58
N PRO A 137 24.58 3.00 -16.76
CA PRO A 137 24.19 4.28 -16.17
C PRO A 137 24.16 4.18 -14.63
N ALA A 138 24.01 5.32 -13.97
CA ALA A 138 23.66 5.33 -12.55
C ALA A 138 22.20 4.87 -12.35
N GLU A 139 21.86 4.44 -11.13
CA GLU A 139 20.52 4.01 -10.75
C GLU A 139 19.46 5.08 -11.10
N GLY A 140 18.43 4.68 -11.86
CA GLY A 140 17.41 5.57 -12.41
C GLY A 140 17.75 6.14 -13.80
N GLY A 141 18.95 5.85 -14.33
CA GLY A 141 19.34 6.11 -15.73
C GLY A 141 19.20 4.89 -16.63
N GLU A 142 18.89 3.71 -16.06
CA GLU A 142 18.54 2.52 -16.84
C GLU A 142 17.26 2.70 -17.65
N TYR A 143 17.20 1.96 -18.77
CA TYR A 143 15.99 1.77 -19.56
C TYR A 143 14.84 1.25 -18.69
N ARG A 144 13.68 1.90 -18.81
CA ARG A 144 12.45 1.60 -18.08
C ARG A 144 11.25 1.87 -18.96
N VAL A 145 10.15 1.13 -18.74
CA VAL A 145 8.86 1.46 -19.34
C VAL A 145 8.16 2.53 -18.52
N ARG A 146 7.71 3.61 -19.18
CA ARG A 146 6.83 4.64 -18.62
C ARG A 146 5.52 4.70 -19.39
N ALA A 147 4.49 5.32 -18.79
CA ALA A 147 3.22 5.53 -19.47
C ALA A 147 2.44 6.77 -19.01
N CYS A 148 1.65 7.29 -19.94
CA CYS A 148 0.64 8.33 -19.75
C CYS A 148 -0.68 7.93 -20.40
N ARG A 149 -1.76 8.67 -20.08
CA ARG A 149 -3.07 8.46 -20.71
C ARG A 149 -3.69 9.73 -21.27
N SER A 150 -4.59 9.57 -22.24
CA SER A 150 -5.46 10.60 -22.77
C SER A 150 -6.82 10.02 -23.17
N THR A 151 -7.79 10.89 -23.45
CA THR A 151 -9.08 10.51 -24.05
C THR A 151 -9.06 10.62 -25.58
N ASP A 152 -7.97 11.12 -26.17
CA ASP A 152 -7.73 11.20 -27.62
C ASP A 152 -6.39 10.53 -27.94
N VAL A 153 -6.30 9.78 -29.03
CA VAL A 153 -5.07 9.10 -29.46
C VAL A 153 -3.94 10.09 -29.79
N GLY A 154 -4.28 11.32 -30.24
CA GLY A 154 -3.33 12.41 -30.44
C GLY A 154 -2.93 13.16 -29.16
N GLY A 155 -3.51 12.80 -28.01
CA GLY A 155 -3.26 13.48 -26.74
C GLY A 155 -4.10 14.77 -26.56
N PRO A 156 -3.73 15.65 -25.61
CA PRO A 156 -2.51 15.60 -24.81
C PRO A 156 -2.50 14.43 -23.83
N TYR A 157 -1.35 13.78 -23.71
CA TYR A 157 -1.12 12.72 -22.72
C TYR A 157 -0.72 13.31 -21.37
N THR A 158 -1.27 12.76 -20.29
CA THR A 158 -1.00 13.19 -18.91
C THR A 158 -0.69 12.00 -18.01
N ASP A 159 0.13 12.24 -16.98
CA ASP A 159 0.47 11.27 -15.96
C ASP A 159 -0.51 11.27 -14.78
N GLY A 160 -0.22 10.47 -13.75
CA GLY A 160 -1.09 10.34 -12.57
C GLY A 160 -1.17 11.56 -11.66
N THR A 161 -0.26 12.51 -11.82
CA THR A 161 -0.28 13.82 -11.15
C THR A 161 -1.01 14.89 -11.96
N GLY A 162 -1.38 14.58 -13.22
CA GLY A 162 -1.92 15.53 -14.19
C GLY A 162 -0.85 16.32 -14.94
N THR A 163 0.43 15.97 -14.80
CA THR A 163 1.52 16.63 -15.54
C THR A 163 1.48 16.20 -17.01
N SER A 164 1.66 17.15 -17.93
CA SER A 164 1.71 16.88 -19.36
C SER A 164 2.96 16.08 -19.71
N CYS A 165 2.78 15.05 -20.54
CA CYS A 165 3.89 14.19 -20.97
C CYS A 165 4.66 14.79 -22.16
N LEU A 166 4.26 15.99 -22.61
CA LEU A 166 5.08 16.93 -23.40
C LEU A 166 5.95 17.86 -22.52
N GLN A 167 5.87 17.72 -21.19
CA GLN A 167 6.61 18.51 -20.21
C GLN A 167 7.38 17.60 -19.23
N GLY A 168 7.74 16.38 -19.66
CA GLY A 168 8.45 15.38 -18.84
C GLY A 168 7.57 14.56 -17.88
N GLY A 169 6.25 14.77 -17.90
CA GLY A 169 5.30 13.93 -17.18
C GLY A 169 5.39 12.45 -17.60
N GLY A 170 5.11 11.55 -16.66
CA GLY A 170 5.12 10.11 -16.92
C GLY A 170 5.10 9.27 -15.65
N ASN A 171 4.31 8.20 -15.64
CA ASN A 171 4.34 7.23 -14.55
C ASN A 171 5.33 6.11 -14.90
N ASP A 172 6.18 5.71 -13.97
CA ASP A 172 6.98 4.51 -14.14
C ASP A 172 6.07 3.28 -14.09
N VAL A 173 6.13 2.46 -15.14
CA VAL A 173 5.39 1.19 -15.25
C VAL A 173 6.32 0.04 -14.88
N LEU A 174 7.55 0.04 -15.40
CA LEU A 174 8.49 -1.05 -15.17
C LEU A 174 9.93 -0.51 -15.21
N ALA A 175 10.57 -0.45 -14.06
CA ALA A 175 11.99 -0.11 -13.92
C ALA A 175 12.82 -1.34 -13.51
N SER A 176 14.14 -1.22 -13.49
CA SER A 176 15.05 -2.25 -12.97
C SER A 176 14.68 -2.67 -11.53
N HIS A 177 14.60 -3.96 -11.26
CA HIS A 177 14.30 -4.53 -9.94
C HIS A 177 14.78 -5.99 -9.83
N GLY A 178 15.42 -6.35 -8.72
CA GLY A 178 15.95 -7.70 -8.53
C GLY A 178 16.91 -8.10 -9.66
N ASP A 179 16.61 -9.21 -10.33
CA ASP A 179 17.41 -9.70 -11.46
C ASP A 179 16.98 -9.10 -12.82
N VAL A 180 15.93 -8.27 -12.86
CA VAL A 180 15.46 -7.57 -14.06
C VAL A 180 16.16 -6.22 -14.15
N TYR A 181 17.02 -6.04 -15.16
CA TYR A 181 17.77 -4.80 -15.39
C TYR A 181 17.48 -4.23 -16.79
N GLY A 182 17.27 -2.92 -16.88
CA GLY A 182 16.98 -2.23 -18.16
C GLY A 182 15.75 -2.74 -18.93
N PRO A 183 14.58 -2.98 -18.31
CA PRO A 183 13.41 -3.49 -19.03
C PRO A 183 12.77 -2.44 -19.95
N GLY A 184 12.54 -2.81 -21.21
CA GLY A 184 11.86 -1.94 -22.18
C GLY A 184 11.69 -2.59 -23.56
N GLY A 185 11.56 -1.76 -24.60
CA GLY A 185 11.21 -2.21 -25.96
C GLY A 185 9.83 -2.88 -25.97
N GLN A 186 8.88 -2.30 -25.22
CA GLN A 186 7.66 -2.97 -24.82
C GLN A 186 6.59 -3.00 -25.91
N GLY A 187 5.72 -4.00 -25.83
CA GLY A 187 4.39 -3.94 -26.45
C GLY A 187 3.29 -4.35 -25.49
N VAL A 188 2.05 -3.97 -25.84
CA VAL A 188 0.87 -4.26 -25.03
C VAL A 188 -0.20 -4.93 -25.89
N LEU A 189 -0.81 -5.99 -25.37
CA LEU A 189 -1.93 -6.68 -26.00
C LEU A 189 -3.03 -6.94 -24.97
N ASP A 190 -4.29 -6.98 -25.41
CA ASP A 190 -5.41 -7.38 -24.55
C ASP A 190 -5.64 -8.88 -24.69
N ASP A 191 -5.25 -9.65 -23.67
CA ASP A 191 -5.41 -11.10 -23.66
C ASP A 191 -6.79 -11.51 -23.13
N PRO A 192 -7.53 -12.42 -23.80
CA PRO A 192 -8.90 -12.80 -23.40
C PRO A 192 -8.99 -13.51 -22.04
N THR A 193 -7.88 -13.98 -21.48
CA THR A 193 -7.79 -14.67 -20.18
C THR A 193 -7.25 -13.75 -19.08
N TYR A 194 -6.22 -12.95 -19.39
CA TYR A 194 -5.45 -12.18 -18.40
C TYR A 194 -5.70 -10.66 -18.47
N GLY A 195 -6.40 -10.16 -19.50
CA GLY A 195 -6.55 -8.74 -19.80
C GLY A 195 -5.27 -8.13 -20.38
N PRO A 196 -4.99 -6.84 -20.17
CA PRO A 196 -3.80 -6.18 -20.69
C PRO A 196 -2.50 -6.85 -20.21
N ILE A 197 -1.74 -7.40 -21.16
CA ILE A 197 -0.39 -7.93 -20.96
C ILE A 197 0.62 -6.96 -21.56
N LEU A 198 1.61 -6.58 -20.76
CA LEU A 198 2.83 -5.90 -21.20
C LEU A 198 3.92 -6.95 -21.40
N TYR A 199 4.43 -7.07 -22.62
CA TYR A 199 5.63 -7.87 -22.92
C TYR A 199 6.81 -6.95 -23.23
N TYR A 200 8.02 -7.35 -22.87
CA TYR A 200 9.22 -6.52 -22.92
C TYR A 200 10.50 -7.37 -22.95
N ARG A 201 11.62 -6.74 -23.32
CA ARG A 201 12.96 -7.33 -23.27
C ARG A 201 13.73 -6.73 -22.10
N TYR A 202 14.60 -7.52 -21.45
CA TYR A 202 15.38 -7.07 -20.29
C TYR A 202 16.71 -7.83 -20.15
N VAL A 203 17.69 -7.27 -19.43
CA VAL A 203 18.86 -8.02 -18.95
C VAL A 203 18.50 -8.81 -17.72
N ASN A 204 18.66 -10.13 -17.78
CA ASN A 204 18.71 -10.94 -16.58
C ASN A 204 20.13 -10.90 -16.00
N THR A 205 20.30 -10.24 -14.86
CA THR A 205 21.63 -9.98 -14.25
C THR A 205 22.38 -11.26 -13.83
N THR A 206 21.69 -12.40 -13.73
CA THR A 206 22.27 -13.73 -13.41
C THR A 206 22.76 -14.50 -14.64
N ILE A 207 22.44 -14.03 -15.85
CA ILE A 207 22.84 -14.64 -17.12
C ILE A 207 24.02 -13.86 -17.72
N GLY A 208 23.81 -12.59 -18.04
CA GLY A 208 24.79 -11.75 -18.72
C GLY A 208 24.21 -10.41 -19.19
N TYR A 209 25.07 -9.41 -19.33
CA TYR A 209 24.70 -8.03 -19.73
C TYR A 209 24.88 -7.77 -21.23
N ALA A 210 25.40 -8.74 -21.99
CA ALA A 210 25.57 -8.62 -23.43
C ALA A 210 24.23 -8.79 -24.16
N VAL A 211 24.04 -8.08 -25.28
CA VAL A 211 22.78 -8.06 -26.07
C VAL A 211 22.23 -9.46 -26.39
N ALA A 212 23.11 -10.45 -26.58
CA ALA A 212 22.74 -11.85 -26.87
C ALA A 212 22.14 -12.61 -25.67
N ASP A 213 22.34 -12.14 -24.44
CA ASP A 213 21.88 -12.78 -23.19
C ASP A 213 20.53 -12.22 -22.68
N TYR A 214 19.98 -11.19 -23.34
CA TYR A 214 18.75 -10.53 -22.90
C TYR A 214 17.56 -11.50 -23.02
N GLN A 215 16.68 -11.43 -22.03
CA GLN A 215 15.51 -12.29 -21.91
C GLN A 215 14.24 -11.52 -22.29
N TRP A 216 13.19 -12.28 -22.61
CA TRP A 216 11.83 -11.76 -22.73
C TRP A 216 11.08 -11.93 -21.42
N GLY A 217 10.34 -10.91 -21.02
CA GLY A 217 9.44 -10.92 -19.87
C GLY A 217 8.04 -10.50 -20.28
N TRP A 218 7.04 -10.87 -19.48
CA TRP A 218 5.69 -10.37 -19.60
C TRP A 218 5.03 -10.24 -18.23
N ASN A 219 4.20 -9.22 -18.05
CA ASN A 219 3.46 -8.94 -16.83
C ASN A 219 2.01 -8.55 -17.17
N THR A 220 1.08 -8.84 -16.26
CA THR A 220 -0.28 -8.27 -16.37
C THR A 220 -0.30 -6.82 -15.87
N VAL A 221 -0.96 -5.92 -16.60
CA VAL A 221 -1.05 -4.49 -16.26
C VAL A 221 -2.47 -4.12 -15.85
N ARG A 222 -2.63 -3.52 -14.66
CA ARG A 222 -3.94 -3.13 -14.14
C ARG A 222 -4.25 -1.67 -14.42
N LEU A 223 -4.84 -1.41 -15.59
CA LEU A 223 -5.35 -0.11 -15.99
C LEU A 223 -6.69 0.18 -15.27
N ARG A 224 -6.65 0.83 -14.09
CA ARG A 224 -7.84 1.20 -13.31
C ARG A 224 -7.78 2.62 -12.77
N LEU A 225 -8.95 3.28 -12.68
CA LEU A 225 -9.14 4.48 -11.88
C LEU A 225 -8.96 4.18 -10.39
N VAL A 226 -7.94 4.78 -9.78
CA VAL A 226 -7.82 4.87 -8.32
C VAL A 226 -8.57 6.13 -7.86
N LEU A 227 -9.78 5.96 -7.31
CA LEU A 227 -10.39 7.01 -6.49
C LEU A 227 -9.55 7.19 -5.22
N GLY A 228 -8.74 8.24 -5.19
CA GLY A 228 -7.88 8.55 -4.05
C GLY A 228 -8.70 8.92 -2.82
N MET A 229 -8.77 8.02 -1.83
CA MET A 229 -9.24 8.38 -0.50
C MET A 229 -8.18 9.26 0.18
N ILE A 230 -8.51 10.53 0.39
CA ILE A 230 -7.70 11.46 1.19
C ILE A 230 -7.87 11.08 2.67
N TYR A 231 -6.90 10.35 3.21
CA TYR A 231 -6.67 10.25 4.65
C TYR A 231 -5.20 10.52 4.97
N GLY A 232 -4.94 11.73 5.46
CA GLY A 232 -3.62 12.09 5.95
C GLY A 232 -3.31 11.40 7.28
N VAL A 233 -2.26 10.58 7.30
CA VAL A 233 -1.62 10.09 8.52
C VAL A 233 -0.11 10.26 8.36
N VAL A 234 0.52 10.86 9.37
CA VAL A 234 1.97 11.07 9.42
C VAL A 234 2.69 9.72 9.53
N ALA A 235 3.53 9.38 8.55
CA ALA A 235 4.36 8.19 8.59
C ALA A 235 5.81 8.56 9.00
N LEU A 236 6.26 8.06 10.15
CA LEU A 236 7.70 7.90 10.39
C LEU A 236 8.24 6.79 9.47
N GLY A 237 9.45 6.98 8.96
CA GLY A 237 10.00 6.13 7.91
C GLY A 237 10.33 4.69 8.34
N LEU A 238 10.12 3.77 7.40
CA LEU A 238 10.66 2.42 7.32
C LEU A 238 10.81 2.06 5.82
N GLN A 239 11.91 1.39 5.46
CA GLN A 239 12.23 1.04 4.07
C GLN A 239 11.14 0.21 3.36
N TYR A 240 10.99 0.43 2.05
CA TYR A 240 10.13 -0.34 1.16
C TYR A 240 10.72 -1.72 0.80
N SER A 241 9.83 -2.72 0.69
CA SER A 241 10.03 -3.91 -0.14
C SER A 241 8.80 -4.08 -1.03
N THR A 242 8.97 -4.25 -2.34
CA THR A 242 7.87 -4.47 -3.29
C THR A 242 7.35 -5.92 -3.27
N PRO A 243 6.10 -6.20 -3.68
CA PRO A 243 5.53 -7.55 -3.66
C PRO A 243 5.96 -8.38 -4.88
N ALA A 244 6.23 -9.67 -4.69
CA ALA A 244 6.76 -10.59 -5.71
C ALA A 244 5.71 -11.20 -6.66
N ASP A 245 4.70 -10.43 -7.07
CA ASP A 245 3.44 -10.97 -7.63
C ASP A 245 3.20 -10.67 -9.13
N GLY A 246 4.25 -10.32 -9.88
CA GLY A 246 4.20 -10.03 -11.34
C GLY A 246 3.21 -8.91 -11.75
N THR A 247 2.64 -8.20 -10.78
CA THR A 247 1.56 -7.23 -10.97
C THR A 247 2.12 -5.84 -10.77
N VAL A 248 2.30 -5.10 -11.86
CA VAL A 248 2.57 -3.66 -11.79
C VAL A 248 1.30 -2.97 -11.30
N THR A 249 1.29 -2.51 -10.06
CA THR A 249 0.23 -1.67 -9.50
C THR A 249 0.60 -0.20 -9.63
N TRP A 250 -0.28 0.56 -10.29
CA TRP A 250 -0.12 1.99 -10.52
C TRP A 250 -0.24 2.78 -9.20
N THR A 251 0.88 3.32 -8.70
CA THR A 251 0.93 4.18 -7.50
C THR A 251 1.94 5.31 -7.70
N GLY A 252 1.47 6.56 -7.72
CA GLY A 252 2.34 7.73 -7.91
C GLY A 252 3.23 8.03 -6.68
N PRO A 253 4.40 8.67 -6.87
CA PRO A 253 5.34 8.95 -5.80
C PRO A 253 4.99 10.19 -4.96
N THR A 254 5.19 10.11 -3.65
CA THR A 254 5.15 11.27 -2.73
C THR A 254 6.48 12.04 -2.73
N ILE A 255 6.40 13.36 -2.87
CA ILE A 255 7.56 14.28 -2.87
C ILE A 255 8.27 14.29 -1.51
N GLY A 256 9.59 14.05 -1.51
CA GLY A 256 10.48 14.30 -0.38
C GLY A 256 11.45 15.44 -0.69
N THR A 257 11.16 16.66 -0.22
CA THR A 257 12.06 17.82 -0.37
C THR A 257 13.29 17.68 0.52
N GLY A 258 14.48 17.59 -0.07
CA GLY A 258 15.73 17.58 0.69
C GLY A 258 16.07 18.95 1.29
N ASN A 259 16.55 18.97 2.54
CA ASN A 259 17.32 20.09 3.09
C ASN A 259 18.34 19.58 4.12
N ALA A 260 19.46 20.28 4.27
CA ALA A 260 20.71 19.71 4.77
C ALA A 260 21.07 20.01 6.25
N SER A 261 22.09 19.29 6.75
CA SER A 261 22.87 19.51 7.98
C SER A 261 22.21 19.04 9.29
N SER A 262 22.84 18.20 10.14
CA SER A 262 24.18 18.39 10.70
C SER A 262 24.73 17.11 11.40
N ASN A 263 26.00 17.14 11.80
CA ASN A 263 26.78 16.01 12.31
C ASN A 263 26.37 15.49 13.71
N GLU A 264 26.52 14.19 13.95
CA GLU A 264 27.18 13.72 15.18
C GLU A 264 27.90 12.36 14.95
N ALA A 265 29.14 12.23 15.44
CA ALA A 265 30.00 11.08 15.21
C ALA A 265 29.98 10.10 16.40
N LYS A 266 30.20 8.80 16.15
CA LYS A 266 30.16 7.75 17.17
C LYS A 266 31.44 6.90 17.17
N GLU A 267 32.19 6.96 18.27
CA GLU A 267 33.39 6.14 18.50
C GLU A 267 33.07 4.72 19.02
N PRO A 268 34.01 3.76 18.91
CA PRO A 268 33.81 2.35 19.27
C PRO A 268 34.20 2.00 20.72
N PRO A 269 33.71 0.87 21.26
CA PRO A 269 33.99 0.45 22.64
C PRO A 269 35.26 -0.42 22.81
N SER A 270 35.80 -0.43 24.04
CA SER A 270 36.90 -1.30 24.50
C SER A 270 36.41 -2.48 25.37
N PRO A 271 37.21 -3.55 25.59
CA PRO A 271 36.71 -4.85 26.08
C PRO A 271 36.82 -5.11 27.60
N SER A 272 36.16 -6.19 28.01
CA SER A 272 35.96 -6.72 29.38
C SER A 272 37.21 -7.22 30.13
N PRO A 273 37.06 -7.51 31.43
CA PRO A 273 37.69 -8.67 32.06
C PRO A 273 36.66 -9.68 32.62
N ALA A 274 37.13 -10.90 32.94
CA ALA A 274 36.32 -12.07 33.27
C ALA A 274 36.52 -12.53 34.76
N PRO A 275 36.27 -13.79 35.20
CA PRO A 275 35.26 -14.04 36.23
C PRO A 275 35.77 -14.75 37.50
N SER A 276 34.90 -14.94 38.50
CA SER A 276 35.07 -15.97 39.54
C SER A 276 33.75 -16.46 40.14
N SER A 277 33.75 -17.71 40.61
CA SER A 277 32.59 -18.47 41.12
C SER A 277 32.80 -18.83 42.61
N PRO A 278 31.78 -19.35 43.33
CA PRO A 278 31.65 -19.18 44.79
C PRO A 278 32.04 -20.41 45.63
N GLU A 279 32.22 -20.21 46.94
CA GLU A 279 31.97 -21.27 47.95
C GLU A 279 31.66 -20.71 49.36
N GLY A 280 31.23 -21.59 50.28
CA GLY A 280 30.42 -21.26 51.47
C GLY A 280 31.13 -20.93 52.80
N PRO A 281 30.38 -20.84 53.93
CA PRO A 281 30.77 -20.04 55.10
C PRO A 281 31.14 -20.83 56.37
N SER A 282 31.73 -20.12 57.36
CA SER A 282 31.76 -20.54 58.77
C SER A 282 31.75 -19.35 59.74
N SER A 283 31.39 -19.60 61.00
CA SER A 283 30.83 -18.63 61.96
C SER A 283 31.82 -18.04 62.97
N ALA A 284 31.56 -16.81 63.45
CA ALA A 284 31.84 -16.38 64.83
C ALA A 284 31.03 -15.12 65.22
N THR A 285 30.75 -14.95 66.51
CA THR A 285 29.72 -14.04 67.08
C THR A 285 30.36 -12.99 68.00
N HIS A 286 29.82 -11.76 68.09
CA HIS A 286 29.70 -11.02 69.38
C HIS A 286 28.68 -9.83 69.35
N THR A 287 27.77 -9.84 70.34
CA THR A 287 26.95 -8.78 71.01
C THR A 287 27.37 -7.31 70.85
N ARG A 288 26.53 -6.24 70.89
CA ARG A 288 25.12 -5.97 71.34
C ARG A 288 24.62 -4.60 70.74
N PRO A 289 23.51 -3.97 71.22
CA PRO A 289 22.11 -4.03 70.77
C PRO A 289 21.62 -2.90 69.81
N SER A 290 20.61 -3.16 68.97
CA SER A 290 19.43 -2.27 68.73
C SER A 290 18.52 -2.76 67.58
N ARG A 291 17.25 -2.30 67.59
CA ARG A 291 16.13 -2.52 66.64
C ARG A 291 15.51 -3.94 66.55
N PRO A 292 14.17 -4.03 66.37
CA PRO A 292 13.54 -5.24 65.86
C PRO A 292 13.93 -5.42 64.37
N GLY A 293 14.48 -6.58 64.03
CA GLY A 293 14.89 -6.94 62.68
C GLY A 293 13.73 -7.42 61.78
N PRO A 294 13.99 -7.64 60.48
CA PRO A 294 12.96 -7.95 59.50
C PRO A 294 12.38 -9.36 59.68
N GLU A 295 11.07 -9.51 59.40
CA GLU A 295 10.43 -10.82 59.31
C GLU A 295 11.05 -11.64 58.18
N LEU A 296 11.35 -12.92 58.44
CA LEU A 296 11.83 -13.84 57.42
C LEU A 296 10.72 -14.09 56.37
N PRO A 297 11.03 -14.15 55.06
CA PRO A 297 10.01 -14.30 54.01
C PRO A 297 9.05 -15.48 54.23
N SER A 298 9.55 -16.60 54.76
CA SER A 298 8.76 -17.79 55.08
C SER A 298 7.70 -17.59 56.17
N GLN A 299 7.82 -16.57 57.03
CA GLN A 299 6.76 -16.19 57.98
C GLN A 299 5.80 -15.13 57.41
N ALA A 300 6.22 -14.36 56.41
CA ALA A 300 5.33 -13.46 55.67
C ALA A 300 4.32 -14.25 54.80
N ASP A 301 4.76 -15.36 54.18
CA ASP A 301 3.90 -16.21 53.36
C ASP A 301 2.80 -16.95 54.14
N SER A 302 3.04 -17.29 55.41
CA SER A 302 2.04 -17.95 56.27
C SER A 302 0.91 -17.02 56.73
N ARG A 303 1.07 -15.70 56.56
CA ARG A 303 0.04 -14.68 56.83
C ARG A 303 -0.64 -14.16 55.57
N ARG A 304 -0.19 -14.54 54.37
CA ARG A 304 -0.90 -14.23 53.13
C ARG A 304 -2.23 -14.97 53.13
N SER A 305 -3.31 -14.26 52.84
CA SER A 305 -4.64 -14.85 52.75
C SER A 305 -4.67 -15.95 51.68
N ALA A 306 -5.52 -16.97 51.84
CA ALA A 306 -5.66 -18.03 50.85
C ALA A 306 -5.97 -17.49 49.43
N ALA A 307 -6.66 -16.34 49.35
CA ALA A 307 -6.87 -15.62 48.09
C ALA A 307 -5.56 -15.09 47.46
N SER A 308 -4.61 -14.59 48.27
CA SER A 308 -3.30 -14.16 47.79
C SER A 308 -2.42 -15.33 47.34
N GLN A 309 -2.48 -16.48 48.02
CA GLN A 309 -1.74 -17.68 47.61
C GLN A 309 -2.32 -18.27 46.31
N ASN A 310 -3.65 -18.34 46.21
CA ASN A 310 -4.34 -18.72 44.97
C ASN A 310 -4.05 -17.75 43.83
N PHE A 311 -3.92 -16.45 44.10
CA PHE A 311 -3.55 -15.45 43.09
C PHE A 311 -2.10 -15.63 42.61
N SER A 312 -1.14 -15.90 43.50
CA SER A 312 0.23 -16.24 43.10
C SER A 312 0.28 -17.50 42.24
N HIS A 313 -0.38 -18.58 42.66
CA HIS A 313 -0.48 -19.80 41.83
C HIS A 313 -1.19 -19.56 40.49
N PHE A 314 -2.19 -18.68 40.44
CA PHE A 314 -2.81 -18.27 39.18
C PHE A 314 -1.82 -17.52 38.29
N MET A 315 -1.04 -16.58 38.85
CA MET A 315 -0.03 -15.82 38.11
C MET A 315 1.10 -16.70 37.56
N ASP A 316 1.60 -17.68 38.33
CA ASP A 316 2.65 -18.61 37.88
C ASP A 316 2.15 -19.53 36.75
N ASN A 317 0.90 -20.01 36.88
CA ASN A 317 0.22 -20.75 35.81
C ASN A 317 -0.08 -19.86 34.58
N LEU A 318 -0.35 -18.58 34.79
CA LEU A 318 -0.58 -17.62 33.71
C LEU A 318 0.71 -17.30 32.97
N GLN A 319 1.83 -17.11 33.67
CA GLN A 319 3.14 -16.85 33.07
C GLN A 319 3.63 -18.03 32.20
N SER A 320 3.52 -19.27 32.71
CA SER A 320 3.85 -20.48 31.95
C SER A 320 2.91 -20.71 30.75
N ARG A 321 1.60 -20.50 30.94
CA ARG A 321 0.62 -20.61 29.84
C ARG A 321 0.75 -19.49 28.81
N VAL A 322 1.15 -18.28 29.18
CA VAL A 322 1.40 -17.17 28.24
C VAL A 322 2.61 -17.45 27.36
N LEU A 323 3.67 -18.07 27.88
CA LEU A 323 4.84 -18.47 27.08
C LEU A 323 4.51 -19.62 26.10
N VAL A 324 3.78 -20.64 26.53
CA VAL A 324 3.31 -21.70 25.60
C VAL A 324 2.29 -21.15 24.61
N ALA A 325 1.42 -20.23 25.05
CA ALA A 325 0.47 -19.56 24.18
C ALA A 325 1.14 -18.61 23.19
N SER A 326 2.34 -18.05 23.45
CA SER A 326 3.04 -17.19 22.49
C SER A 326 3.64 -17.99 21.33
N GLN A 327 4.20 -19.17 21.61
CA GLN A 327 4.64 -20.11 20.58
C GLN A 327 3.44 -20.66 19.80
N ALA A 328 2.38 -21.09 20.50
CA ALA A 328 1.14 -21.51 19.85
C ALA A 328 0.45 -20.38 19.06
N LEU A 329 0.61 -19.11 19.45
CA LEU A 329 0.18 -17.95 18.66
C LEU A 329 0.99 -17.81 17.38
N ASN A 330 2.29 -18.05 17.41
CA ASN A 330 3.14 -17.97 16.22
C ASN A 330 2.76 -19.04 15.18
N ASP A 331 2.44 -20.26 15.64
CA ASP A 331 1.95 -21.34 14.78
C ASP A 331 0.50 -21.11 14.32
N LEU A 332 -0.40 -20.63 15.19
CA LEU A 332 -1.81 -20.37 14.87
C LEU A 332 -2.02 -19.12 13.98
N THR A 333 -1.11 -18.14 14.06
CA THR A 333 -1.10 -16.98 13.15
C THR A 333 -0.61 -17.37 11.75
N GLY A 334 0.14 -18.47 11.61
CA GLY A 334 0.59 -19.02 10.32
C GLY A 334 2.03 -18.67 9.92
N TYR A 335 2.81 -18.05 10.82
CA TYR A 335 4.16 -17.58 10.46
C TYR A 335 5.12 -18.73 10.13
N SER A 336 5.05 -19.84 10.85
CA SER A 336 5.89 -21.02 10.63
C SER A 336 5.62 -21.72 9.29
N ALA A 337 4.40 -21.62 8.74
CA ALA A 337 4.10 -22.11 7.39
C ALA A 337 4.79 -21.27 6.31
N ILE A 338 4.81 -19.94 6.46
CA ILE A 338 5.51 -19.02 5.56
C ILE A 338 7.02 -19.28 5.59
N GLU A 339 7.60 -19.51 6.78
CA GLU A 339 9.02 -19.77 6.96
C GLU A 339 9.45 -21.12 6.34
N ALA A 340 8.61 -22.16 6.44
CA ALA A 340 8.83 -23.43 5.74
C ALA A 340 8.80 -23.28 4.21
N ILE A 341 7.88 -22.47 3.66
CA ILE A 341 7.84 -22.19 2.22
C ILE A 341 9.09 -21.41 1.78
N LYS A 342 9.54 -20.41 2.57
CA LYS A 342 10.79 -19.67 2.30
C LYS A 342 12.01 -20.59 2.23
N ALA A 343 12.15 -21.52 3.17
CA ALA A 343 13.23 -22.50 3.17
C ALA A 343 13.16 -23.44 1.95
N SER A 344 11.95 -23.86 1.54
CA SER A 344 11.75 -24.67 0.33
C SER A 344 12.09 -23.92 -0.96
N ASN A 345 11.74 -22.64 -1.07
CA ASN A 345 12.05 -21.83 -2.25
C ASN A 345 13.56 -21.59 -2.37
N ALA A 346 14.25 -21.28 -1.27
CA ALA A 346 15.71 -21.12 -1.26
C ALA A 346 16.46 -22.41 -1.68
N ALA A 347 15.92 -23.58 -1.36
CA ALA A 347 16.44 -24.85 -1.87
C ALA A 347 16.21 -25.01 -3.39
N LEU A 348 15.02 -24.67 -3.89
CA LEU A 348 14.70 -24.71 -5.32
C LEU A 348 15.53 -23.71 -6.14
N GLU A 349 15.83 -22.52 -5.59
CA GLU A 349 16.74 -21.53 -6.19
C GLU A 349 18.16 -22.11 -6.34
N ALA A 350 18.68 -22.77 -5.30
CA ALA A 350 19.99 -23.42 -5.33
C ALA A 350 20.04 -24.66 -6.26
N ASP A 351 18.91 -25.36 -6.43
CA ASP A 351 18.77 -26.47 -7.37
C ASP A 351 18.71 -25.96 -8.83
N LEU A 352 17.92 -24.91 -9.09
CA LEU A 352 17.79 -24.29 -10.40
C LEU A 352 19.13 -23.70 -10.88
N ALA A 353 19.86 -23.00 -10.00
CA ALA A 353 21.18 -22.47 -10.33
C ALA A 353 22.18 -23.57 -10.73
N ARG A 354 22.08 -24.77 -10.12
CA ARG A 354 22.86 -25.95 -10.53
C ARG A 354 22.40 -26.49 -11.88
N ALA A 355 21.09 -26.68 -12.09
CA ALA A 355 20.56 -27.15 -13.36
C ALA A 355 20.92 -26.22 -14.54
N GLN A 356 20.87 -24.90 -14.34
CA GLN A 356 21.31 -23.92 -15.35
C GLN A 356 22.81 -24.02 -15.64
N ALA A 357 23.66 -24.23 -14.63
CA ALA A 357 25.08 -24.47 -14.83
C ALA A 357 25.34 -25.78 -15.59
N ASP A 358 24.52 -26.80 -15.37
CA ASP A 358 24.62 -28.11 -16.00
C ASP A 358 24.16 -28.05 -17.47
N LEU A 359 23.05 -27.37 -17.75
CA LEU A 359 22.55 -27.05 -19.09
C LEU A 359 23.60 -26.27 -19.92
N ARG A 360 24.24 -25.25 -19.33
CA ARG A 360 25.33 -24.51 -19.99
C ARG A 360 26.48 -25.45 -20.41
N ARG A 361 26.86 -26.42 -19.56
CA ARG A 361 27.90 -27.42 -19.87
C ARG A 361 27.45 -28.41 -20.95
N ALA A 362 26.22 -28.93 -20.86
CA ALA A 362 25.67 -29.85 -21.87
C ALA A 362 25.60 -29.21 -23.26
N ARG A 363 25.10 -27.97 -23.34
CA ARG A 363 25.00 -27.20 -24.59
C ARG A 363 26.37 -26.91 -25.22
N GLN A 364 27.38 -26.59 -24.40
CA GLN A 364 28.77 -26.42 -24.86
C GLN A 364 29.36 -27.75 -25.36
N HIS A 365 29.13 -28.85 -24.64
CA HIS A 365 29.61 -30.18 -25.03
C HIS A 365 29.01 -30.63 -26.38
N TYR A 366 27.68 -30.57 -26.53
CA TYR A 366 27.00 -30.87 -27.79
C TYR A 366 27.54 -30.03 -28.96
N LYS A 367 27.69 -28.71 -28.77
CA LYS A 367 28.26 -27.81 -29.79
C LYS A 367 29.69 -28.22 -30.19
N ALA A 368 30.53 -28.60 -29.22
CA ALA A 368 31.91 -29.01 -29.47
C ALA A 368 31.99 -30.36 -30.23
N VAL A 369 31.21 -31.36 -29.83
CA VAL A 369 31.20 -32.69 -30.48
C VAL A 369 30.62 -32.58 -31.90
N ASN A 370 29.52 -31.85 -32.08
CA ASN A 370 28.90 -31.65 -33.40
C ASN A 370 29.83 -30.86 -34.35
N ALA A 371 30.50 -29.81 -33.87
CA ALA A 371 31.50 -29.09 -34.65
C ALA A 371 32.67 -30.00 -35.07
N ARG A 372 33.12 -30.90 -34.17
CA ARG A 372 34.18 -31.87 -34.47
C ARG A 372 33.75 -32.90 -35.50
N ARG A 373 32.51 -33.40 -35.43
CA ARG A 373 31.90 -34.26 -36.47
C ARG A 373 31.88 -33.54 -37.82
N ALA A 374 31.41 -32.29 -37.86
CA ALA A 374 31.36 -31.49 -39.08
C ALA A 374 32.76 -31.16 -39.68
N SER A 375 33.83 -31.10 -38.88
CA SER A 375 35.20 -31.09 -39.44
C SER A 375 35.60 -32.45 -40.02
N THR A 376 35.40 -33.55 -39.29
CA THR A 376 35.73 -34.90 -39.76
C THR A 376 35.04 -35.23 -41.07
N GLN A 377 33.74 -34.94 -41.20
CA GLN A 377 32.98 -35.19 -42.43
C GLN A 377 33.48 -34.37 -43.63
N ARG A 378 33.89 -33.12 -43.41
CA ARG A 378 34.51 -32.29 -44.47
C ARG A 378 35.86 -32.85 -44.90
N GLU A 379 36.69 -33.30 -43.96
CA GLU A 379 38.00 -33.91 -44.28
C GLU A 379 37.85 -35.27 -44.99
N VAL A 380 36.92 -36.12 -44.57
CA VAL A 380 36.54 -37.37 -45.24
C VAL A 380 36.05 -37.10 -46.67
N THR A 381 35.18 -36.10 -46.86
CA THR A 381 34.68 -35.71 -48.19
C THR A 381 35.82 -35.18 -49.08
N ALA A 382 36.71 -34.35 -48.53
CA ALA A 382 37.88 -33.82 -49.26
C ALA A 382 38.93 -34.88 -49.62
N LEU A 383 39.03 -35.97 -48.83
CA LEU A 383 39.81 -37.15 -49.18
C LEU A 383 39.13 -37.94 -50.30
N LEU A 384 37.84 -38.26 -50.17
CA LEU A 384 37.07 -39.01 -51.17
C LEU A 384 37.02 -38.32 -52.54
N ALA A 385 37.00 -36.99 -52.57
CA ALA A 385 37.01 -36.19 -53.80
C ALA A 385 38.28 -36.39 -54.66
N ARG A 386 39.40 -36.83 -54.07
CA ARG A 386 40.70 -37.07 -54.74
C ARG A 386 41.17 -38.53 -54.70
N LYS A 387 40.23 -39.48 -54.57
CA LYS A 387 40.50 -40.92 -54.32
C LYS A 387 41.41 -41.63 -55.33
N ASP A 388 41.50 -41.10 -56.54
CA ASP A 388 42.35 -41.55 -57.63
C ASP A 388 43.83 -41.13 -57.48
N THR A 389 44.13 -40.19 -56.58
CA THR A 389 45.48 -39.64 -56.34
C THR A 389 45.99 -39.89 -54.91
N TRP A 390 45.36 -40.79 -54.15
CA TRP A 390 45.74 -41.09 -52.77
C TRP A 390 47.17 -41.63 -52.64
N ALA A 391 47.94 -41.04 -51.72
CA ALA A 391 49.17 -41.62 -51.22
C ALA A 391 48.86 -42.58 -50.03
N PRO A 392 49.77 -43.49 -49.65
CA PRO A 392 49.56 -44.37 -48.49
C PRO A 392 49.13 -43.66 -47.19
N PRO A 393 49.67 -42.46 -46.83
CA PRO A 393 49.18 -41.71 -45.68
C PRO A 393 47.73 -41.19 -45.79
N ASP A 394 47.22 -40.93 -47.00
CA ASP A 394 45.81 -40.54 -47.18
C ASP A 394 44.87 -41.70 -46.82
N LEU A 395 45.26 -42.95 -47.11
CA LEU A 395 44.49 -44.15 -46.78
C LEU A 395 44.46 -44.43 -45.26
N GLU A 396 45.59 -44.28 -44.58
CA GLU A 396 45.68 -44.37 -43.11
C GLU A 396 44.84 -43.26 -42.43
N ARG A 397 44.92 -42.03 -42.96
CA ARG A 397 44.11 -40.90 -42.49
C ARG A 397 42.62 -41.13 -42.72
N PHE A 398 42.23 -41.59 -43.90
CA PHE A 398 40.83 -41.92 -44.24
C PHE A 398 40.25 -43.01 -43.32
N THR A 399 40.96 -44.13 -43.15
CA THR A 399 40.51 -45.23 -42.28
C THR A 399 40.41 -44.84 -40.81
N THR A 400 41.30 -43.95 -40.34
CA THR A 400 41.23 -43.37 -38.99
C THR A 400 40.02 -42.44 -38.84
N MET A 401 39.83 -41.50 -39.77
CA MET A 401 38.71 -40.56 -39.75
C MET A 401 37.35 -41.25 -39.90
N TYR A 402 37.26 -42.30 -40.71
CA TYR A 402 36.02 -43.05 -40.88
C TYR A 402 35.59 -43.71 -39.57
N ARG A 403 36.52 -44.30 -38.80
CA ARG A 403 36.22 -44.80 -37.45
C ARG A 403 35.81 -43.67 -36.50
N GLN A 404 36.52 -42.55 -36.54
CA GLN A 404 36.21 -41.39 -35.72
C GLN A 404 34.85 -40.75 -36.05
N ASP A 405 34.36 -40.81 -37.29
CA ASP A 405 33.02 -40.29 -37.63
C ASP A 405 31.91 -41.14 -36.98
N HIS A 406 32.06 -42.47 -36.95
CA HIS A 406 31.14 -43.36 -36.22
C HIS A 406 31.17 -43.14 -34.70
N GLU A 407 32.37 -42.97 -34.12
CA GLU A 407 32.54 -42.64 -32.69
C GLU A 407 31.93 -41.27 -32.36
N LEU A 408 32.11 -40.27 -33.23
CA LEU A 408 31.53 -38.93 -33.09
C LEU A 408 30.02 -38.92 -33.32
N GLU A 409 29.46 -39.77 -34.20
CA GLU A 409 28.02 -39.91 -34.37
C GLU A 409 27.34 -40.42 -33.09
N ALA A 410 27.89 -41.46 -32.48
CA ALA A 410 27.44 -41.94 -31.17
C ALA A 410 27.53 -40.85 -30.10
N ALA A 411 28.65 -40.13 -30.03
CA ALA A 411 28.87 -39.05 -29.07
C ALA A 411 27.95 -37.83 -29.31
N VAL A 412 27.59 -37.49 -30.56
CA VAL A 412 26.58 -36.46 -30.87
C VAL A 412 25.21 -36.90 -30.36
N SER A 413 24.85 -38.17 -30.55
CA SER A 413 23.58 -38.72 -30.05
C SER A 413 23.50 -38.65 -28.53
N GLU A 414 24.54 -39.10 -27.82
CA GLU A 414 24.65 -39.03 -26.36
C GLU A 414 24.59 -37.58 -25.85
N ALA A 415 25.37 -36.68 -26.44
CA ALA A 415 25.38 -35.26 -26.06
C ALA A 415 24.04 -34.56 -26.34
N SER A 416 23.30 -34.99 -27.37
CA SER A 416 21.94 -34.50 -27.66
C SER A 416 20.95 -34.96 -26.59
N THR A 417 20.98 -36.23 -26.19
CA THR A 417 20.14 -36.75 -25.10
C THR A 417 20.44 -36.05 -23.78
N ALA A 418 21.72 -35.89 -23.42
CA ALA A 418 22.13 -35.18 -22.21
C ALA A 418 21.73 -33.69 -22.21
N LEU A 419 21.70 -33.05 -23.39
CA LEU A 419 21.17 -31.69 -23.53
C LEU A 419 19.65 -31.65 -23.29
N THR A 420 18.89 -32.56 -23.90
CA THR A 420 17.42 -32.62 -23.68
C THR A 420 17.06 -32.92 -22.23
N GLU A 421 17.82 -33.79 -21.54
CA GLU A 421 17.64 -34.08 -20.12
C GLU A 421 17.90 -32.84 -19.25
N ALA A 422 19.00 -32.11 -19.51
CA ALA A 422 19.32 -30.88 -18.79
C ALA A 422 18.31 -29.74 -19.05
N GLU A 423 17.76 -29.65 -20.27
CA GLU A 423 16.68 -28.70 -20.60
C GLU A 423 15.36 -29.06 -19.89
N ALA A 424 15.03 -30.35 -19.77
CA ALA A 424 13.85 -30.81 -19.03
C ALA A 424 13.97 -30.57 -17.51
N ASP A 425 15.15 -30.78 -16.93
CA ASP A 425 15.37 -30.55 -15.49
C ASP A 425 15.37 -29.07 -15.11
N GLU A 426 15.93 -28.19 -15.95
CA GLU A 426 15.85 -26.74 -15.76
C GLU A 426 14.40 -26.26 -15.79
N ALA A 427 13.63 -26.66 -16.81
CA ALA A 427 12.21 -26.32 -16.94
C ALA A 427 11.37 -26.82 -15.74
N ARG A 428 11.64 -28.06 -15.28
CA ARG A 428 10.97 -28.67 -14.11
C ARG A 428 11.24 -27.89 -12.82
N LEU A 429 12.49 -27.49 -12.59
CA LEU A 429 12.89 -26.73 -11.40
C LEU A 429 12.38 -25.28 -11.45
N SER A 430 12.41 -24.66 -12.63
CA SER A 430 11.85 -23.32 -12.87
C SER A 430 10.34 -23.29 -12.57
N GLN A 431 9.58 -24.26 -13.08
CA GLN A 431 8.15 -24.39 -12.79
C GLN A 431 7.88 -24.66 -11.30
N ALA A 432 8.68 -25.52 -10.66
CA ALA A 432 8.57 -25.80 -9.23
C ALA A 432 8.80 -24.54 -8.38
N LEU A 433 9.87 -23.77 -8.67
CA LEU A 433 10.17 -22.52 -7.99
C LEU A 433 9.04 -21.49 -8.14
N ASN A 434 8.53 -21.28 -9.37
CA ASN A 434 7.42 -20.37 -9.62
C ASN A 434 6.16 -20.76 -8.80
N SER A 435 5.82 -22.05 -8.77
CA SER A 435 4.72 -22.55 -7.93
C SER A 435 4.94 -22.33 -6.42
N GLY A 436 6.19 -22.40 -5.95
CA GLY A 436 6.58 -22.11 -4.57
C GLY A 436 6.51 -20.61 -4.23
N ILE A 437 6.83 -19.73 -5.18
CA ILE A 437 6.72 -18.27 -5.02
C ILE A 437 5.24 -17.86 -4.90
N LEU A 438 4.38 -18.32 -5.81
CA LEU A 438 2.93 -18.08 -5.76
C LEU A 438 2.32 -18.59 -4.43
N ARG A 439 2.74 -19.77 -3.98
CA ARG A 439 2.29 -20.33 -2.70
C ARG A 439 2.71 -19.48 -1.50
N ARG A 440 3.94 -18.96 -1.50
CA ARG A 440 4.43 -18.03 -0.46
C ARG A 440 3.57 -16.77 -0.41
N TYR A 441 3.29 -16.18 -1.57
CA TYR A 441 2.51 -14.95 -1.67
C TYR A 441 1.08 -15.11 -1.14
N HIS A 442 0.38 -16.17 -1.52
CA HIS A 442 -0.95 -16.46 -0.99
C HIS A 442 -0.96 -16.64 0.53
N GLU A 443 0.05 -17.31 1.10
CA GLU A 443 0.15 -17.48 2.56
C GLU A 443 0.47 -16.15 3.27
N GLU A 444 1.36 -15.32 2.71
CA GLU A 444 1.66 -13.97 3.21
C GLU A 444 0.43 -13.03 3.14
N GLN A 445 -0.41 -13.13 2.10
CA GLN A 445 -1.70 -12.44 2.04
C GLN A 445 -2.67 -12.91 3.13
N ILE A 446 -2.87 -14.23 3.27
CA ILE A 446 -3.76 -14.82 4.28
C ILE A 446 -3.34 -14.41 5.71
N TRP A 447 -2.03 -14.36 5.96
CA TRP A 447 -1.44 -13.88 7.21
C TRP A 447 -1.71 -12.39 7.46
N SER A 448 -1.49 -11.52 6.46
CA SER A 448 -1.80 -10.09 6.54
C SER A 448 -3.28 -9.85 6.85
N ASP A 449 -4.18 -10.57 6.18
CA ASP A 449 -5.62 -10.50 6.40
C ASP A 449 -6.03 -11.00 7.79
N ARG A 450 -5.36 -12.04 8.31
CA ARG A 450 -5.56 -12.56 9.67
C ARG A 450 -5.15 -11.53 10.72
N ILE A 451 -4.01 -10.85 10.53
CA ILE A 451 -3.55 -9.77 11.42
C ILE A 451 -4.49 -8.56 11.37
N ARG A 452 -4.94 -8.13 10.19
CA ARG A 452 -5.90 -7.01 10.04
C ARG A 452 -7.21 -7.27 10.80
N ARG A 453 -7.74 -8.50 10.70
CA ARG A 453 -8.90 -8.93 11.49
C ARG A 453 -8.58 -8.91 12.99
N GLN A 454 -7.48 -9.52 13.43
CA GLN A 454 -7.09 -9.54 14.85
C GLN A 454 -6.87 -8.14 15.44
N SER A 455 -6.26 -7.21 14.70
CA SER A 455 -6.09 -5.81 15.11
C SER A 455 -7.44 -5.11 15.33
N THR A 456 -8.41 -5.35 14.45
CA THR A 456 -9.78 -4.84 14.60
C THR A 456 -10.41 -5.36 15.89
N TRP A 457 -10.37 -6.68 16.14
CA TRP A 457 -10.85 -7.28 17.39
C TRP A 457 -10.08 -6.78 18.63
N GLY A 458 -8.79 -6.46 18.50
CA GLY A 458 -7.97 -5.84 19.54
C GLY A 458 -8.49 -4.46 19.94
N THR A 459 -8.78 -3.59 18.98
CA THR A 459 -9.36 -2.25 19.22
C THR A 459 -10.74 -2.35 19.88
N TRP A 460 -11.61 -3.26 19.41
CA TRP A 460 -12.91 -3.51 20.04
C TRP A 460 -12.77 -4.06 21.48
N GLY A 461 -11.78 -4.92 21.74
CA GLY A 461 -11.46 -5.40 23.07
C GLY A 461 -10.98 -4.29 24.01
N LEU A 462 -10.06 -3.44 23.55
CA LEU A 462 -9.51 -2.33 24.33
C LEU A 462 -10.58 -1.26 24.61
N MET A 463 -11.40 -0.92 23.61
CA MET A 463 -12.58 -0.06 23.77
C MET A 463 -13.58 -0.67 24.75
N GLY A 464 -13.84 -1.98 24.67
CA GLY A 464 -14.69 -2.71 25.60
C GLY A 464 -14.18 -2.67 27.05
N VAL A 465 -12.86 -2.81 27.26
CA VAL A 465 -12.24 -2.68 28.58
C VAL A 465 -12.37 -1.24 29.10
N ASN A 466 -12.14 -0.22 28.28
CA ASN A 466 -12.33 1.18 28.69
C ASN A 466 -13.81 1.49 29.04
N ILE A 467 -14.76 1.01 28.23
CA ILE A 467 -16.20 1.14 28.53
C ILE A 467 -16.54 0.43 29.83
N LEU A 468 -16.04 -0.79 30.06
CA LEU A 468 -16.27 -1.53 31.29
C LEU A 468 -15.68 -0.82 32.52
N LEU A 469 -14.48 -0.24 32.39
CA LEU A 469 -13.83 0.53 33.44
C LEU A 469 -14.61 1.83 33.75
N PHE A 470 -15.12 2.51 32.71
CA PHE A 470 -16.02 3.65 32.86
C PHE A 470 -17.34 3.26 33.55
N LEU A 471 -17.97 2.15 33.17
CA LEU A 471 -19.19 1.63 33.81
C LEU A 471 -18.96 1.29 35.28
N VAL A 472 -17.83 0.66 35.64
CA VAL A 472 -17.46 0.42 37.04
C VAL A 472 -17.28 1.74 37.80
N LEU A 473 -16.67 2.75 37.18
CA LEU A 473 -16.53 4.07 37.78
C LEU A 473 -17.91 4.73 38.04
N GLN A 474 -18.79 4.73 37.05
CA GLN A 474 -20.08 5.40 37.09
C GLN A 474 -21.08 4.70 38.03
N PHE A 475 -21.14 3.36 38.01
CA PHE A 475 -22.14 2.59 38.76
C PHE A 475 -21.66 2.12 40.14
N VAL A 476 -20.36 2.14 40.43
CA VAL A 476 -19.82 1.73 41.74
C VAL A 476 -19.11 2.89 42.45
N ALA A 477 -18.15 3.54 41.80
CA ALA A 477 -17.32 4.54 42.46
C ALA A 477 -18.06 5.87 42.72
N GLU A 478 -18.81 6.39 41.76
CA GLU A 478 -19.60 7.61 41.92
C GLU A 478 -20.69 7.51 43.00
N PRO A 479 -21.62 6.53 43.00
CA PRO A 479 -22.65 6.46 44.03
C PRO A 479 -22.05 6.22 45.43
N TRP A 480 -20.92 5.52 45.54
CA TRP A 480 -20.20 5.38 46.81
C TRP A 480 -19.62 6.74 47.28
N LYS A 481 -18.96 7.48 46.38
CA LYS A 481 -18.43 8.82 46.64
C LYS A 481 -19.55 9.80 47.02
N ARG A 482 -20.67 9.78 46.29
CA ARG A 482 -21.84 10.62 46.54
C ARG A 482 -22.50 10.31 47.89
N ASN A 483 -22.70 9.03 48.22
CA ASN A 483 -23.24 8.62 49.51
C ASN A 483 -22.31 8.98 50.68
N ARG A 484 -20.99 8.96 50.48
CA ARG A 484 -20.02 9.40 51.49
C ARG A 484 -20.06 10.91 51.71
N LEU A 485 -20.17 11.71 50.66
CA LEU A 485 -20.29 13.17 50.75
C LEU A 485 -21.63 13.62 51.36
N MET A 486 -22.75 13.01 50.93
CA MET A 486 -24.08 13.28 51.49
C MET A 486 -24.15 12.96 52.98
N LYS A 487 -23.46 11.90 53.45
CA LYS A 487 -23.35 11.61 54.89
C LYS A 487 -22.52 12.63 55.67
N GLY A 488 -21.56 13.30 55.04
CA GLY A 488 -20.82 14.42 55.64
C GLY A 488 -21.72 15.64 55.80
N ILE A 489 -22.33 16.10 54.70
CA ILE A 489 -23.19 17.29 54.67
C ILE A 489 -24.40 17.11 55.61
N ALA A 490 -25.07 15.96 55.59
CA ALA A 490 -26.22 15.70 56.46
C ALA A 490 -25.84 15.60 57.96
N ALA A 491 -24.57 15.34 58.29
CA ALA A 491 -24.11 15.38 59.67
C ALA A 491 -23.85 16.83 60.14
N GLU A 492 -23.28 17.67 59.27
CA GLU A 492 -23.06 19.09 59.54
C GLU A 492 -24.39 19.89 59.58
N GLU A 493 -25.30 19.64 58.63
CA GLU A 493 -26.62 20.27 58.59
C GLU A 493 -27.45 19.91 59.84
N LYS A 494 -27.39 18.64 60.27
CA LYS A 494 -28.07 18.22 61.51
C LYS A 494 -27.46 18.87 62.75
N ALA A 495 -26.13 19.00 62.81
CA ALA A 495 -25.47 19.72 63.90
C ALA A 495 -25.82 21.21 63.92
N ALA A 496 -25.96 21.85 62.75
CA ALA A 496 -26.42 23.23 62.63
C ALA A 496 -27.89 23.41 63.05
N LEU A 497 -28.78 22.50 62.65
CA LEU A 497 -30.18 22.50 63.05
C LEU A 497 -30.35 22.27 64.57
N ASP A 498 -29.57 21.36 65.17
CA ASP A 498 -29.57 21.14 66.62
C ASP A 498 -29.00 22.36 67.39
N ALA A 499 -28.08 23.13 66.80
CA ALA A 499 -27.60 24.39 67.37
C ALA A 499 -28.67 25.51 67.31
N VAL A 500 -29.28 25.74 66.13
CA VAL A 500 -30.37 26.72 65.96
C VAL A 500 -31.56 26.38 66.87
N ARG A 501 -31.85 25.10 67.08
CA ARG A 501 -32.91 24.67 68.00
C ARG A 501 -32.60 25.03 69.46
N ARG A 502 -31.34 24.92 69.90
CA ARG A 502 -30.94 25.37 71.24
C ARG A 502 -31.05 26.88 71.38
N GLU A 503 -30.59 27.64 70.38
CA GLU A 503 -30.75 29.11 70.38
C GLU A 503 -32.23 29.51 70.43
N LEU A 504 -33.12 28.81 69.72
CA LEU A 504 -34.56 29.05 69.82
C LEU A 504 -35.15 28.71 71.21
N GLU A 505 -34.68 27.62 71.84
CA GLU A 505 -35.11 27.24 73.19
C GLU A 505 -34.59 28.24 74.25
N GLU A 506 -33.37 28.77 74.09
CA GLU A 506 -32.82 29.85 74.93
C GLU A 506 -33.53 31.19 74.73
N VAL A 507 -33.78 31.62 73.48
CA VAL A 507 -34.54 32.84 73.16
C VAL A 507 -35.98 32.73 73.64
N ARG A 508 -36.61 31.56 73.53
CA ARG A 508 -37.95 31.32 74.08
C ARG A 508 -37.96 31.41 75.60
N GLY A 509 -36.96 30.84 76.28
CA GLY A 509 -36.78 30.97 77.73
C GLY A 509 -36.47 32.40 78.18
N ALA A 510 -35.80 33.20 77.34
CA ALA A 510 -35.57 34.62 77.59
C ALA A 510 -36.85 35.47 77.38
N MET A 511 -37.70 35.12 76.41
CA MET A 511 -39.01 35.75 76.24
C MET A 511 -39.97 35.42 77.37
N THR A 512 -40.05 34.18 77.85
CA THR A 512 -40.91 33.86 79.00
C THR A 512 -40.47 34.59 80.28
N ARG A 513 -39.15 34.72 80.52
CA ARG A 513 -38.65 35.57 81.63
C ARG A 513 -39.04 37.04 81.44
N ARG A 514 -38.99 37.56 80.21
CA ARG A 514 -39.47 38.91 79.91
C ARG A 514 -40.98 39.07 80.07
N GLU A 515 -41.77 38.04 79.81
CA GLU A 515 -43.23 38.05 80.05
C GLU A 515 -43.53 38.01 81.56
N ASP A 516 -42.79 37.22 82.35
CA ASP A 516 -42.88 37.21 83.81
C ASP A 516 -42.42 38.55 84.43
N ASP A 517 -41.30 39.10 83.98
CA ASP A 517 -40.78 40.41 84.41
C ASP A 517 -41.71 41.56 83.97
N ALA A 518 -42.31 41.48 82.78
CA ALA A 518 -43.28 42.46 82.29
C ALA A 518 -44.64 42.34 82.99
N ALA A 519 -45.07 41.15 83.38
CA ALA A 519 -46.26 40.95 84.20
C ALA A 519 -46.04 41.52 85.62
N ALA A 520 -44.85 41.32 86.20
CA ALA A 520 -44.46 41.94 87.47
C ALA A 520 -44.39 43.47 87.37
N ALA A 521 -43.90 44.02 86.25
CA ALA A 521 -43.86 45.47 86.02
C ALA A 521 -45.25 46.07 85.72
N ALA A 522 -46.11 45.38 84.96
CA ALA A 522 -47.46 45.84 84.62
C ALA A 522 -48.40 45.88 85.84
N ALA A 523 -48.19 44.99 86.82
CA ALA A 523 -48.87 45.02 88.11
C ALA A 523 -48.47 46.25 88.99
N ALA A 524 -47.33 46.89 88.70
CA ALA A 524 -46.85 48.08 89.42
C ALA A 524 -47.13 49.41 88.69
N ALA A 525 -47.48 49.37 87.39
CA ALA A 525 -47.52 50.55 86.52
C ALA A 525 -48.92 50.91 85.95
N THR A 526 -50.00 50.36 86.51
CA THR A 526 -51.38 50.68 86.09
C THR A 526 -51.98 51.88 86.83
N ALA A 527 -51.29 53.03 86.74
CA ALA A 527 -51.82 54.35 87.16
C ALA A 527 -51.27 55.49 86.25
N ALA A 528 -52.19 56.23 85.61
CA ALA A 528 -52.02 57.38 84.66
C ALA A 528 -51.57 57.05 83.19
N VAL A 529 -52.16 57.49 82.03
CA VAL A 529 -53.00 58.63 81.55
C VAL A 529 -52.14 59.80 80.97
N VAL A 530 -52.25 60.29 79.71
CA VAL A 530 -53.01 59.92 78.46
C VAL A 530 -52.47 60.69 77.21
N GLU A 531 -52.85 60.29 75.97
CA GLU A 531 -52.71 61.04 74.66
C GLU A 531 -51.27 61.34 74.11
N ASP A 532 -50.98 61.65 72.83
CA ASP A 532 -51.76 61.99 71.60
C ASP A 532 -51.07 61.56 70.25
N VAL A 533 -51.79 61.73 69.11
CA VAL A 533 -51.48 61.80 67.64
C VAL A 533 -49.99 62.02 67.20
N GLY A 534 -49.45 61.60 66.04
CA GLY A 534 -49.94 61.03 64.74
C GLY A 534 -49.32 61.79 63.52
N VAL A 535 -49.23 61.20 62.30
CA VAL A 535 -49.08 61.88 60.95
C VAL A 535 -48.91 60.86 59.79
N GLU A 536 -49.41 61.23 58.60
CA GLU A 536 -49.45 60.46 57.33
C GLU A 536 -48.17 60.47 56.47
N ALA A 537 -48.11 59.57 55.47
CA ALA A 537 -47.51 59.84 54.16
C ALA A 537 -48.29 59.14 53.02
N ALA A 538 -48.55 59.85 51.92
CA ALA A 538 -49.45 59.47 50.82
C ALA A 538 -48.70 58.97 49.55
N PRO A 539 -49.39 58.37 48.54
CA PRO A 539 -48.76 57.60 47.46
C PRO A 539 -48.50 58.40 46.16
N VAL A 540 -47.71 57.84 45.23
CA VAL A 540 -47.48 58.42 43.89
C VAL A 540 -47.56 57.38 42.75
N ALA A 541 -48.59 57.56 41.92
CA ALA A 541 -48.76 57.34 40.47
C ALA A 541 -48.04 56.20 39.70
N SER A 542 -48.88 55.43 38.99
CA SER A 542 -48.56 54.55 37.85
C SER A 542 -48.61 55.27 36.49
N LEU A 543 -47.81 54.83 35.51
CA LEU A 543 -48.00 55.07 34.05
C LEU A 543 -47.59 53.80 33.25
N PRO A 544 -48.00 53.65 31.97
CA PRO A 544 -48.59 52.39 31.51
C PRO A 544 -47.68 51.43 30.72
N ASP A 545 -48.13 50.18 30.68
CA ASP A 545 -47.61 49.09 29.85
C ASP A 545 -48.05 49.24 28.37
N VAL A 546 -47.13 49.00 27.43
CA VAL A 546 -47.35 49.14 25.98
C VAL A 546 -47.15 47.79 25.31
N LYS A 547 -48.25 47.14 24.91
CA LYS A 547 -48.23 45.90 24.13
C LYS A 547 -47.51 46.10 22.78
N GLY A 548 -46.39 45.41 22.59
CA GLY A 548 -45.85 45.02 21.28
C GLY A 548 -46.57 43.78 20.74
N PRO A 549 -46.41 43.45 19.44
CA PRO A 549 -47.30 42.52 18.74
C PRO A 549 -47.15 41.07 19.19
N GLU A 550 -48.31 40.42 19.35
CA GLU A 550 -48.46 39.03 19.75
C GLU A 550 -48.18 38.11 18.55
N VAL A 551 -46.98 37.53 18.49
CA VAL A 551 -46.64 36.50 17.49
C VAL A 551 -47.45 35.24 17.83
N PRO A 552 -48.27 34.71 16.92
CA PRO A 552 -49.03 33.50 17.20
C PRO A 552 -48.07 32.34 17.40
N ALA A 553 -48.10 31.72 18.59
CA ALA A 553 -47.37 30.48 18.84
C ALA A 553 -47.88 29.41 17.85
N PRO A 554 -47.00 28.66 17.17
CA PRO A 554 -47.43 27.57 16.31
C PRO A 554 -48.18 26.52 17.14
N PRO A 555 -49.16 25.83 16.55
CA PRO A 555 -49.91 24.79 17.26
C PRO A 555 -48.94 23.73 17.80
N ALA A 556 -49.17 23.28 19.04
CA ALA A 556 -48.40 22.22 19.66
C ALA A 556 -48.70 20.88 18.99
N LEU A 557 -48.12 20.65 17.81
CA LEU A 557 -48.17 19.39 17.09
C LEU A 557 -47.60 18.29 17.98
N SER A 558 -48.39 17.24 18.25
CA SER A 558 -47.85 16.12 19.01
C SER A 558 -46.90 15.33 18.12
N TRP A 559 -45.87 14.73 18.74
CA TRP A 559 -44.89 13.89 18.03
C TRP A 559 -45.54 12.71 17.27
N ARG A 560 -46.77 12.32 17.62
CA ARG A 560 -47.52 11.31 16.87
C ARG A 560 -48.08 11.87 15.57
N ASP A 561 -48.59 13.09 15.57
CA ASP A 561 -49.21 13.69 14.39
C ASP A 561 -48.14 14.01 13.33
N PHE A 562 -46.98 14.52 13.76
CA PHE A 562 -45.82 14.76 12.90
C PHE A 562 -45.30 13.49 12.20
N LEU A 563 -45.24 12.35 12.91
CA LEU A 563 -44.82 11.08 12.32
C LEU A 563 -45.89 10.43 11.44
N SER A 564 -47.18 10.74 11.67
CA SER A 564 -48.31 10.07 11.00
C SER A 564 -48.72 10.74 9.69
N ASP A 565 -48.39 12.01 9.47
CA ASP A 565 -48.76 12.77 8.27
C ASP A 565 -47.55 12.97 7.34
N PRO A 566 -47.46 12.26 6.21
CA PRO A 566 -46.33 12.37 5.29
C PRO A 566 -46.15 13.75 4.65
N SER A 567 -47.19 14.58 4.64
CA SER A 567 -47.12 15.93 4.06
C SER A 567 -46.22 16.88 4.85
N LEU A 568 -45.99 16.61 6.14
CA LEU A 568 -45.26 17.49 7.05
C LEU A 568 -43.73 17.32 6.99
N TRP A 569 -43.24 16.14 6.60
CA TRP A 569 -41.81 15.83 6.56
C TRP A 569 -41.27 15.54 5.15
N ARG A 570 -42.11 15.13 4.19
CA ARG A 570 -41.67 14.86 2.81
C ARG A 570 -40.92 16.04 2.16
N PRO A 571 -41.36 17.32 2.27
CA PRO A 571 -40.64 18.43 1.65
C PRO A 571 -39.23 18.63 2.20
N ALA A 572 -39.03 18.43 3.51
CA ALA A 572 -37.72 18.53 4.14
C ALA A 572 -36.79 17.35 3.77
N LEU A 573 -37.39 16.18 3.51
CA LEU A 573 -36.66 15.00 3.05
C LEU A 573 -36.27 15.13 1.58
N GLU A 574 -37.10 15.76 0.74
CA GLU A 574 -36.77 16.10 -0.64
C GLU A 574 -35.71 17.22 -0.73
N ASP A 575 -35.74 18.22 0.16
CA ASP A 575 -34.70 19.27 0.26
C ASP A 575 -33.34 18.71 0.73
N LEU A 576 -33.32 17.66 1.55
CA LEU A 576 -32.09 16.95 1.96
C LEU A 576 -31.37 16.21 0.83
N TYR A 577 -32.07 15.88 -0.26
CA TYR A 577 -31.51 15.27 -1.47
C TYR A 577 -31.44 16.26 -2.66
N SER A 578 -31.64 17.56 -2.40
CA SER A 578 -31.59 18.63 -3.39
C SER A 578 -30.15 19.14 -3.60
N GLU A 579 -29.71 19.28 -4.85
CA GLU A 579 -28.38 19.85 -5.20
C GLU A 579 -28.34 21.38 -5.08
N ARG A 580 -28.89 21.92 -3.98
CA ARG A 580 -28.91 23.36 -3.74
C ARG A 580 -27.60 23.83 -3.12
N THR A 581 -26.91 24.75 -3.81
CA THR A 581 -25.78 25.48 -3.23
C THR A 581 -26.27 26.44 -2.14
N ILE A 582 -25.72 26.30 -0.93
CA ILE A 582 -26.06 27.15 0.22
C ILE A 582 -24.79 27.83 0.74
N ASP A 583 -24.73 29.16 0.64
CA ASP A 583 -23.65 29.97 1.20
C ASP A 583 -23.78 30.09 2.73
N LEU A 584 -23.06 29.23 3.45
CA LEU A 584 -23.00 29.23 4.93
C LEU A 584 -21.72 29.92 5.43
N ARG A 585 -21.84 30.76 6.46
CA ARG A 585 -20.67 31.33 7.15
C ARG A 585 -20.18 30.33 8.20
N MET A 586 -18.87 30.23 8.43
CA MET A 586 -18.29 29.20 9.35
C MET A 586 -18.89 29.17 10.77
N ARG A 587 -19.42 30.31 11.26
CA ARG A 587 -20.08 30.40 12.57
C ARG A 587 -21.47 29.71 12.59
N ASP A 588 -22.14 29.63 11.44
CA ASP A 588 -23.48 29.06 11.33
C ASP A 588 -23.36 27.52 11.23
N VAL A 589 -22.31 27.01 10.58
CA VAL A 589 -21.94 25.58 10.52
C VAL A 589 -21.65 25.00 11.91
N SER A 590 -20.95 25.76 12.76
CA SER A 590 -20.63 25.32 14.13
C SER A 590 -21.85 25.35 15.07
N LEU A 591 -22.84 26.20 14.79
CA LEU A 591 -24.13 26.16 15.48
C LEU A 591 -24.94 24.91 15.08
N ILE A 592 -25.03 24.63 13.78
CA ILE A 592 -25.73 23.46 13.23
C ILE A 592 -25.11 22.15 13.73
N ALA A 593 -23.77 22.07 13.82
CA ALA A 593 -23.09 20.91 14.39
C ALA A 593 -23.43 20.68 15.88
N LEU A 594 -23.61 21.77 16.64
CA LEU A 594 -23.97 21.72 18.06
C LEU A 594 -25.45 21.32 18.26
N GLU A 595 -26.36 21.84 17.44
CA GLU A 595 -27.77 21.43 17.41
C GLU A 595 -27.95 19.97 16.95
N GLY A 596 -27.17 19.52 15.97
CA GLY A 596 -27.11 18.13 15.53
C GLY A 596 -26.63 17.17 16.63
N ALA A 597 -25.60 17.56 17.40
CA ALA A 597 -25.13 16.79 18.55
C ALA A 597 -26.18 16.67 19.66
N ILE A 598 -26.90 17.76 19.96
CA ILE A 598 -28.01 17.76 20.94
C ILE A 598 -29.15 16.85 20.46
N THR A 599 -29.54 16.95 19.18
CA THR A 599 -30.63 16.16 18.59
C THR A 599 -30.28 14.66 18.57
N GLY A 600 -29.03 14.31 18.23
CA GLY A 600 -28.53 12.94 18.30
C GLY A 600 -28.54 12.37 19.73
N ALA A 601 -28.13 13.17 20.73
CA ALA A 601 -28.17 12.75 22.14
C ALA A 601 -29.62 12.48 22.61
N VAL A 602 -30.58 13.31 22.21
CA VAL A 602 -32.01 13.11 22.52
C VAL A 602 -32.58 11.87 21.82
N ALA A 603 -32.21 11.62 20.56
CA ALA A 603 -32.64 10.42 19.83
C ALA A 603 -32.11 9.13 20.48
N VAL A 604 -30.83 9.08 20.83
CA VAL A 604 -30.21 7.93 21.52
C VAL A 604 -30.83 7.73 22.91
N ALA A 605 -31.07 8.79 23.67
CA ALA A 605 -31.77 8.72 24.96
C ALA A 605 -33.22 8.21 24.81
N GLY A 606 -33.93 8.62 23.75
CA GLY A 606 -35.28 8.14 23.44
C GLY A 606 -35.33 6.65 23.07
N VAL A 607 -34.39 6.18 22.24
CA VAL A 607 -34.25 4.76 21.90
C VAL A 607 -33.87 3.93 23.13
N ALA A 608 -32.93 4.41 23.95
CA ALA A 608 -32.56 3.76 25.20
C ALA A 608 -33.75 3.67 26.18
N ALA A 609 -34.55 4.74 26.28
CA ALA A 609 -35.76 4.76 27.11
C ALA A 609 -36.88 3.83 26.60
N LEU A 610 -37.01 3.65 25.27
CA LEU A 610 -37.93 2.68 24.67
C LEU A 610 -37.49 1.24 24.92
N LEU A 611 -36.19 0.94 24.75
CA LEU A 611 -35.62 -0.39 25.03
C LEU A 611 -35.67 -0.75 26.53
N ALA A 612 -35.47 0.23 27.41
CA ALA A 612 -35.61 0.04 28.87
C ALA A 612 -37.06 -0.22 29.31
N ARG A 613 -38.06 0.04 28.46
CA ARG A 613 -39.49 -0.11 28.75
C ARG A 613 -40.09 -1.45 28.30
N GLN A 614 -39.27 -2.33 27.72
CA GLN A 614 -39.65 -3.69 27.28
C GLN A 614 -39.06 -4.80 28.18
N ARG A 615 -38.83 -4.53 29.47
CA ARG A 615 -38.46 -5.51 30.49
C ARG A 615 -39.34 -5.37 31.73
#